data_AF-A0A9C8WF33-F1
#
_entry.id   AF-A0A9C8WF33-F1
#
_cell.length_a   1.000
_cell.length_b   1.000
_cell.length_c   1.000
_cell.angle_alpha   90.00
_cell.angle_beta   90.00
_cell.angle_gamma   90.00
#
_symmetry.space_group_name_H-M   'P 1'
#
loop_
_entity.id
_entity.type
_entity.pdbx_description
1 polymer ?
#
loop_
_entity_poly.entity_id
_entity_poly.type
_entity_poly.pdbx_seq_one_letter_code
_entity_poly.pdbx_strand_id
1 'polypeptide(L)'
;MPKYIVYEQPISERIRVFLRLESLFDQMSYHERGGSSWDSAAVLSGILDVKALFSRSDLKIEIVKELDRQIATLGKLVKSPEVNREQLDKTLKEFERLAKRLYVLPSQQGPQRNEF
;
A
#
# COMPACT_ATOMS: atom_id res chain seq x y z
N MET A 1 -18.95 -19.40 -10.94
CA MET A 1 -19.17 -18.06 -10.36
C MET A 1 -19.05 -18.18 -8.84
N PRO A 2 -18.47 -17.20 -8.14
CA PRO A 2 -18.41 -17.23 -6.68
C PRO A 2 -19.82 -17.25 -6.11
N LYS A 3 -20.02 -18.04 -5.04
CA LYS A 3 -21.33 -18.24 -4.39
C LYS A 3 -21.85 -16.97 -3.70
N TYR A 4 -20.96 -16.02 -3.41
CA TYR A 4 -21.26 -14.74 -2.79
C TYR A 4 -20.49 -13.62 -3.50
N ILE A 5 -21.06 -12.41 -3.47
CA ILE A 5 -20.39 -11.18 -3.89
C ILE A 5 -20.00 -10.42 -2.62
N VAL A 6 -18.71 -10.10 -2.49
CA VAL A 6 -18.18 -9.34 -1.35
C VAL A 6 -18.08 -7.87 -1.74
N TYR A 7 -18.53 -6.99 -0.85
CA TYR A 7 -18.44 -5.54 -1.00
C TYR A 7 -17.59 -4.96 0.12
N GLU A 8 -16.60 -4.16 -0.22
CA GLU A 8 -15.77 -3.44 0.73
C GLU A 8 -16.14 -1.94 0.71
N GLN A 9 -16.54 -1.42 1.88
CA GLN A 9 -16.87 -0.01 2.04
C GLN A 9 -15.78 0.69 2.85
N PRO A 10 -14.98 1.60 2.27
CA PRO A 10 -14.01 2.37 3.04
C PRO A 10 -14.73 3.29 4.02
N ILE A 11 -14.36 3.16 5.31
CA ILE A 11 -14.89 3.99 6.40
C ILE A 11 -13.99 5.18 6.76
N SER A 12 -12.84 5.31 6.10
CA SER A 12 -11.95 6.46 6.21
C SER A 12 -11.31 6.78 4.88
N GLU A 13 -10.89 8.04 4.71
CA GLU A 13 -10.23 8.48 3.47
C GLU A 13 -8.93 7.71 3.23
N ARG A 14 -8.19 7.40 4.30
CA ARG A 14 -6.99 6.56 4.22
C ARG A 14 -7.29 5.19 3.60
N ILE A 15 -8.33 4.49 4.07
CA ILE A 15 -8.71 3.19 3.51
C ILE A 15 -9.25 3.34 2.08
N ARG A 16 -9.99 4.41 1.77
CA ARG A 16 -10.43 4.70 0.40
C ARG A 16 -9.25 4.79 -0.56
N VAL A 17 -8.19 5.50 -0.18
CA VAL A 17 -6.99 5.66 -1.00
C VAL A 17 -6.24 4.33 -1.14
N PHE A 18 -6.14 3.52 -0.08
CA PHE A 18 -5.50 2.20 -0.16
C PHE A 18 -6.25 1.23 -1.08
N LEU A 19 -7.58 1.14 -0.96
CA LEU A 19 -8.40 0.31 -1.87
C LEU A 19 -8.31 0.80 -3.31
N ARG A 20 -8.24 2.12 -3.53
CA ARG A 20 -8.03 2.66 -4.88
C ARG A 20 -6.66 2.29 -5.44
N LEU A 21 -5.62 2.35 -4.61
CA LEU A 21 -4.25 1.99 -5.00
C LEU A 21 -4.14 0.49 -5.35
N GLU A 22 -4.72 -0.37 -4.52
CA GLU A 22 -4.85 -1.81 -4.78
C GLU A 22 -5.53 -2.07 -6.12
N SER A 23 -6.72 -1.48 -6.33
CA SER A 23 -7.46 -1.63 -7.59
C SER A 23 -6.66 -1.18 -8.82
N LEU A 24 -5.87 -0.11 -8.72
CA LEU A 24 -5.00 0.33 -9.81
C LEU A 24 -3.86 -0.66 -10.07
N PHE A 25 -3.23 -1.20 -9.02
CA PHE A 25 -2.20 -2.23 -9.18
C PHE A 25 -2.74 -3.52 -9.81
N ASP A 26 -3.95 -3.94 -9.43
CA ASP A 26 -4.60 -5.11 -10.02
C ASP A 26 -4.92 -4.90 -11.51
N GLN A 27 -5.42 -3.72 -11.86
CA GLN A 27 -5.69 -3.35 -13.26
C GLN A 27 -4.41 -3.36 -14.10
N MET A 28 -3.34 -2.73 -13.60
CA MET A 28 -2.04 -2.74 -14.31
C MET A 28 -1.49 -4.15 -14.45
N SER A 29 -1.52 -4.95 -13.38
CA SER A 29 -1.04 -6.35 -13.40
C SER A 29 -1.85 -7.24 -14.34
N TYR A 30 -3.14 -6.94 -14.53
CA TYR A 30 -3.98 -7.62 -15.51
C TYR A 30 -3.55 -7.29 -16.95
N HIS A 31 -3.39 -6.01 -17.27
CA HIS A 31 -3.03 -5.56 -18.60
C HIS A 31 -1.57 -5.84 -18.97
N GLU A 32 -0.65 -5.90 -18.00
CA GLU A 32 0.75 -6.28 -18.26
C GLU A 32 0.89 -7.65 -18.93
N ARG A 33 -0.08 -8.55 -18.73
CA ARG A 33 -0.10 -9.88 -19.36
C ARG A 33 -0.60 -9.87 -20.80
N GLY A 34 -1.17 -8.76 -21.25
CA GLY A 34 -1.66 -8.57 -22.61
C GLY A 34 -0.57 -8.08 -23.57
N GLY A 35 -0.78 -8.31 -24.87
CA GLY A 35 0.17 -7.94 -25.92
C GLY A 35 -0.29 -6.82 -26.86
N SER A 36 -1.44 -6.20 -26.58
CA SER A 36 -2.00 -5.18 -27.45
C SER A 36 -1.52 -3.76 -27.10
N SER A 37 -1.66 -2.83 -28.04
CA SER A 37 -1.43 -1.40 -27.77
C SER A 37 -2.36 -0.85 -26.68
N TRP A 38 -3.58 -1.38 -26.58
CA TRP A 38 -4.54 -1.02 -25.55
C TRP A 38 -4.09 -1.45 -24.16
N ASP A 39 -3.44 -2.61 -24.04
CA ASP A 39 -2.87 -3.09 -22.78
C ASP A 39 -1.76 -2.16 -22.30
N SER A 40 -0.86 -1.76 -23.21
CA SER A 40 0.20 -0.80 -22.88
C SER A 40 -0.35 0.56 -22.48
N ALA A 41 -1.38 1.05 -23.18
CA ALA A 41 -2.04 2.31 -22.84
C ALA A 41 -2.72 2.24 -21.46
N ALA A 42 -3.36 1.12 -21.14
CA ALA A 42 -3.99 0.90 -19.83
C ALA A 42 -2.97 0.87 -18.68
N VAL A 43 -1.83 0.18 -18.87
CA VAL A 43 -0.74 0.19 -17.89
C VAL A 43 -0.18 1.61 -17.69
N LEU A 44 0.07 2.34 -18.77
CA LEU A 44 0.57 3.72 -18.69
C LEU A 44 -0.42 4.64 -17.97
N SER A 45 -1.72 4.52 -18.26
CA SER A 45 -2.77 5.26 -17.54
C SER A 45 -2.76 4.94 -16.05
N GLY A 46 -2.64 3.65 -15.68
CA GLY A 46 -2.54 3.24 -14.28
C GLY A 46 -1.34 3.86 -13.56
N ILE A 47 -0.17 3.93 -14.21
CA ILE A 47 1.03 4.58 -13.66
C ILE A 47 0.78 6.07 -13.41
N LEU A 48 0.13 6.77 -14.35
CA LEU A 48 -0.21 8.18 -14.22
C LEU A 48 -1.21 8.43 -13.07
N ASP A 49 -2.22 7.56 -12.93
CA ASP A 49 -3.19 7.63 -11.85
C ASP A 49 -2.55 7.39 -10.49
N VAL A 50 -1.66 6.38 -10.37
CA VAL A 50 -0.87 6.16 -9.15
C VAL A 50 -0.05 7.40 -8.84
N LYS A 51 0.67 7.95 -9.82
CA LYS A 51 1.44 9.19 -9.62
C LYS A 51 0.56 10.35 -9.13
N ALA A 52 -0.62 10.52 -9.70
CA ALA A 52 -1.57 11.57 -9.31
C ALA A 52 -2.14 11.39 -7.89
N LEU A 53 -2.25 10.14 -7.40
CA LEU A 53 -2.60 9.88 -6.01
C LEU A 53 -1.48 10.32 -5.06
N PHE A 54 -0.23 10.00 -5.39
CA PHE A 54 0.94 10.39 -4.58
C PHE A 54 1.20 11.91 -4.56
N SER A 55 0.64 12.69 -5.48
CA SER A 55 0.80 14.15 -5.50
C SER A 55 -0.21 14.90 -4.61
N ARG A 56 -1.32 14.26 -4.20
CA ARG A 56 -2.43 14.93 -3.49
C ARG A 56 -2.38 14.77 -1.97
N SER A 57 -1.69 13.74 -1.49
CA SER A 57 -1.54 13.42 -0.07
C SER A 57 -0.15 12.85 0.16
N ASP A 58 0.38 12.99 1.38
CA ASP A 58 1.61 12.29 1.75
C ASP A 58 1.32 10.81 2.02
N LEU A 59 0.98 10.11 0.93
CA LEU A 59 0.59 8.70 0.96
C LEU A 59 1.72 7.82 1.48
N LYS A 60 2.97 8.22 1.25
CA LYS A 60 4.15 7.56 1.83
C LYS A 60 4.05 7.57 3.37
N ILE A 61 3.83 8.73 3.98
CA ILE A 61 3.68 8.85 5.43
C ILE A 61 2.50 8.01 5.92
N GLU A 62 1.37 8.03 5.22
CA GLU A 62 0.19 7.26 5.63
C GLU A 62 0.39 5.74 5.56
N ILE A 63 1.10 5.24 4.54
CA ILE A 63 1.47 3.82 4.45
C ILE A 63 2.43 3.43 5.59
N VAL A 64 3.44 4.26 5.86
CA VAL A 64 4.39 4.02 6.95
C VAL A 64 3.69 3.98 8.31
N LYS A 65 2.83 4.96 8.60
CA LYS A 65 2.03 4.97 9.83
C LYS A 65 1.15 3.73 9.98
N GLU A 66 0.57 3.25 8.87
CA GLU A 66 -0.24 2.04 8.91
C GLU A 66 0.63 0.80 9.17
N LEU A 67 1.82 0.69 8.56
CA LEU A 67 2.76 -0.39 8.87
C LEU A 67 3.17 -0.40 10.35
N ASP A 68 3.51 0.76 10.92
CA ASP A 68 3.85 0.90 12.34
C ASP A 68 2.67 0.49 13.24
N ARG A 69 1.44 0.89 12.87
CA ARG A 69 0.22 0.48 13.57
C ARG A 69 0.03 -1.04 13.56
N GLN A 70 0.25 -1.68 12.41
CA GLN A 70 0.14 -3.13 12.26
C GLN A 70 1.21 -3.86 13.07
N ILE A 71 2.47 -3.39 13.04
CA ILE A 71 3.57 -3.92 13.86
C ILE A 71 3.21 -3.84 15.35
N ALA A 72 2.74 -2.68 15.83
CA ALA A 72 2.35 -2.50 17.23
C ALA A 72 1.15 -3.38 17.63
N THR A 73 0.23 -3.63 16.70
CA THR A 73 -0.97 -4.46 16.94
C THR A 73 -0.59 -5.94 17.01
N LEU A 74 0.13 -6.44 15.99
CA LEU A 74 0.56 -7.83 15.91
C LEU A 74 1.63 -8.16 16.96
N GLY A 75 2.49 -7.22 17.33
CA GLY A 75 3.50 -7.40 18.38
C GLY A 75 2.92 -7.76 19.75
N LYS A 76 1.65 -7.37 20.02
CA LYS A 76 0.95 -7.77 21.25
C LYS A 76 0.67 -9.27 21.30
N LEU A 77 0.59 -9.92 20.14
CA LEU A 77 0.30 -11.35 20.02
C LEU A 77 1.51 -12.23 20.33
N VAL A 78 2.73 -11.69 20.45
CA VAL A 78 3.96 -12.46 20.71
C VAL A 78 3.88 -13.30 21.99
N LYS A 79 3.11 -12.84 22.99
CA LYS A 79 2.93 -13.55 24.26
C LYS A 79 1.77 -14.56 24.25
N SER A 80 1.02 -14.66 23.16
CA SER A 80 -0.16 -15.51 23.08
C SER A 80 0.24 -16.95 22.74
N PRO A 81 -0.07 -17.94 23.60
CA PRO A 81 0.40 -19.33 23.41
C PRO A 81 -0.25 -20.04 22.20
N GLU A 82 -1.39 -19.56 21.73
CA GLU A 82 -2.11 -20.11 20.56
C GLU A 82 -1.58 -19.59 19.21
N VAL A 83 -0.67 -18.61 19.24
CA VAL A 83 -0.19 -17.96 18.02
C VAL A 83 1.03 -18.69 17.46
N ASN A 84 1.01 -18.95 16.15
CA ASN A 84 2.19 -19.40 15.43
C ASN A 84 3.26 -18.30 15.46
N ARG A 85 4.22 -18.46 16.37
CA ARG A 85 5.28 -17.49 16.60
C ARG A 85 6.21 -17.31 15.40
N GLU A 86 6.49 -18.38 14.67
CA GLU A 86 7.36 -18.31 13.49
C GLU A 86 6.73 -17.46 12.39
N GLN A 87 5.46 -17.68 12.10
CA GLN A 87 4.71 -16.89 11.10
C GLN A 87 4.58 -15.43 11.53
N LEU A 88 4.32 -15.18 12.82
CA LEU A 88 4.26 -13.83 13.38
C LEU A 88 5.59 -13.09 13.23
N ASP A 89 6.70 -13.70 13.67
CA ASP A 89 8.03 -13.09 13.60
C ASP A 89 8.45 -12.82 12.15
N LYS A 90 8.11 -13.72 11.21
CA LYS A 90 8.35 -13.51 9.78
C LYS A 90 7.59 -12.30 9.24
N THR A 91 6.31 -12.17 9.61
CA THR A 91 5.43 -11.09 9.16
C THR A 91 5.89 -9.74 9.72
N LEU A 92 6.22 -9.69 11.02
CA LEU A 92 6.73 -8.48 11.68
C LEU A 92 8.04 -8.01 11.03
N LYS A 93 8.99 -8.92 10.79
CA LYS A 93 10.25 -8.61 10.09
C LYS A 93 10.01 -8.06 8.69
N GLU A 94 9.03 -8.59 7.96
CA GLU A 94 8.67 -8.09 6.64
C GLU A 94 8.10 -6.67 6.70
N PHE A 95 7.20 -6.39 7.64
CA PHE A 95 6.65 -5.05 7.83
C PHE A 95 7.71 -4.03 8.22
N GLU A 96 8.61 -4.37 9.15
CA GLU A 96 9.73 -3.50 9.53
C GLU A 96 10.67 -3.23 8.34
N ARG A 97 10.96 -4.25 7.53
CA ARG A 97 11.77 -4.10 6.31
C ARG A 97 11.11 -3.16 5.32
N LEU A 98 9.81 -3.31 5.08
CA LEU A 98 9.05 -2.47 4.15
C LEU A 98 8.95 -1.02 4.65
N ALA A 99 8.68 -0.82 5.93
CA ALA A 99 8.65 0.51 6.55
C ALA A 99 10.00 1.22 6.40
N LYS A 100 11.11 0.55 6.74
CA LYS A 100 12.48 1.08 6.56
C LYS A 100 12.78 1.45 5.10
N ARG A 101 12.38 0.60 4.14
CA ARG A 101 12.55 0.91 2.71
C ARG A 101 11.78 2.16 2.32
N LEU A 102 10.54 2.30 2.76
CA LEU A 102 9.73 3.48 2.47
C LEU A 102 10.32 4.74 3.08
N TYR A 103 10.83 4.68 4.32
CA TYR A 103 11.50 5.83 4.95
C TYR A 103 12.63 6.40 4.11
N VAL A 104 13.51 5.53 3.58
CA VAL A 104 14.71 5.90 2.82
C VAL A 104 14.39 6.44 1.42
N LEU A 105 13.24 6.09 0.84
CA LEU A 105 12.86 6.61 -0.47
C LEU A 105 12.65 8.13 -0.38
N PRO A 106 13.22 8.94 -1.29
CA PRO A 106 12.97 10.38 -1.30
C PRO A 106 11.47 10.67 -1.47
N SER A 107 10.92 11.54 -0.62
CA SER A 107 9.59 12.09 -0.84
C SER A 107 9.58 12.91 -2.14
N GLN A 108 8.51 12.83 -2.92
CA GLN A 108 8.37 13.70 -4.11
C GLN A 108 8.32 15.19 -3.74
N GLN A 109 8.00 15.51 -2.48
CA GLN A 109 8.31 16.80 -1.91
C GLN A 109 9.79 16.80 -1.52
N GLY A 110 10.62 17.51 -2.30
CA GLY A 110 11.89 18.02 -1.79
C GLY A 110 11.67 18.83 -0.51
N PRO A 111 12.72 19.14 0.26
CA PRO A 111 12.55 19.90 1.49
C PRO A 111 11.78 21.18 1.17
N GLN A 112 10.59 21.37 1.76
CA GLN A 112 10.01 22.69 1.89
C GLN A 112 11.00 23.48 2.76
N ARG A 113 11.97 24.10 2.11
CA ARG A 113 12.71 25.21 2.68
C ARG A 113 11.64 26.27 2.96
N ASN A 114 11.21 26.33 4.22
CA ASN A 114 10.65 27.54 4.77
C ASN A 114 11.75 28.61 4.66
N GLU A 115 11.79 29.31 3.54
CA GLU A 115 12.44 30.61 3.45
C GLU A 115 11.40 31.65 3.85
N PHE A 116 11.51 32.05 5.12
CA PHE A 116 10.90 33.20 5.81
C PHE A 116 9.39 33.19 6.07
#